data_AF-A0A7K2XEG0-F1
#
_entry.id   AF-A0A7K2XEG0-F1
#
_cell.length_a   1.000
_cell.length_b   1.000
_cell.length_c   1.000
_cell.angle_alpha   90.00
_cell.angle_beta   90.00
_cell.angle_gamma   90.00
#
_symmetry.space_group_name_H-M   'P 1'
#
loop_
_entity.id
_entity.type
_entity.pdbx_description
1 polymer ?
#
loop_
_entity_poly.entity_id
_entity_poly.type
_entity_poly.pdbx_seq_one_letter_code
_entity_poly.pdbx_strand_id
1 'polypeptide(L)'
;PVELARVLDAALGFPRAFLADAAEIGTTFLSAAPGVELAPAFGGASRRRHLSTGAVEIRLAGVDSVRRDVDTGEDLAAARELGLGPRTAARWLPAAG
;
A
#
# COMPACT_ATOMS: atom_id res chain seq x y z
N PRO A 1 6.58 12.28 0.66
CA PRO A 1 6.00 11.84 -0.64
C PRO A 1 4.52 12.24 -0.72
N VAL A 2 4.07 12.80 -1.85
CA VAL A 2 2.72 13.39 -2.01
C VAL A 2 1.61 12.35 -1.82
N GLU A 3 1.76 11.16 -2.39
CA GLU A 3 0.71 10.14 -2.35
C GLU A 3 0.47 9.60 -0.94
N LEU A 4 1.54 9.31 -0.19
CA LEU A 4 1.42 8.90 1.22
C LEU A 4 0.73 9.97 2.08
N ALA A 5 1.01 11.25 1.83
CA ALA A 5 0.33 12.34 2.54
C ALA A 5 -1.19 12.31 2.28
N ARG A 6 -1.63 12.11 1.03
CA ARG A 6 -3.05 11.97 0.70
C ARG A 6 -3.71 10.77 1.37
N VAL A 7 -3.00 9.63 1.44
CA VAL A 7 -3.50 8.43 2.14
C VAL A 7 -3.66 8.69 3.64
N LEU A 8 -2.67 9.35 4.26
CA LEU A 8 -2.73 9.75 5.67
C LEU A 8 -3.88 10.73 5.92
N ASP A 9 -4.07 11.75 5.07
CA ASP A 9 -5.16 12.71 5.18
C ASP A 9 -6.53 12.03 5.08
N ALA A 10 -6.69 11.10 4.13
CA ALA A 10 -7.93 10.31 4.00
C ALA A 10 -8.17 9.41 5.21
N ALA A 11 -7.11 8.84 5.79
CA ALA A 11 -7.19 7.96 6.95
C ALA A 11 -7.70 8.68 8.21
N LEU A 12 -7.49 10.00 8.34
CA LEU A 12 -7.99 10.81 9.47
C LEU A 12 -9.52 10.77 9.61
N GLY A 13 -10.24 10.43 8.55
CA GLY A 13 -11.70 10.30 8.57
C GLY A 13 -12.22 9.06 9.31
N PHE A 14 -11.35 8.15 9.75
CA PHE A 14 -11.76 6.86 10.29
C PHE A 14 -10.97 6.47 11.56
N PRO A 15 -11.61 5.80 12.54
CA PRO A 15 -10.91 5.26 13.70
C PRO A 15 -9.82 4.24 13.33
N ARG A 16 -10.08 3.45 12.27
CA ARG A 16 -9.15 2.50 11.67
C ARG A 16 -9.38 2.44 10.15
N ALA A 17 -8.32 2.55 9.38
CA ALA A 17 -8.38 2.53 7.92
C ALA A 17 -7.20 1.77 7.31
N PHE A 18 -7.37 1.29 6.09
CA PHE A 18 -6.29 0.63 5.36
C PHE A 18 -6.36 0.94 3.86
N LEU A 19 -5.23 0.78 3.16
CA LEU A 19 -5.16 0.82 1.71
C LEU A 19 -4.77 -0.56 1.21
N ALA A 20 -5.57 -1.13 0.30
CA ALA A 20 -5.24 -2.37 -0.38
C ALA A 20 -4.02 -2.19 -1.30
N ASP A 21 -3.26 -3.27 -1.45
CA ASP A 21 -2.22 -3.37 -2.47
C ASP A 21 -2.78 -3.27 -3.90
N ALA A 22 -1.92 -3.21 -4.89
CA ALA A 22 -2.30 -3.11 -6.30
C ALA A 22 -2.96 -4.40 -6.83
N ALA A 23 -2.68 -5.55 -6.21
CA ALA A 23 -3.30 -6.83 -6.54
C ALA A 23 -4.69 -6.99 -5.91
N GLU A 24 -5.12 -6.05 -5.07
CA GLU A 24 -6.40 -6.05 -4.37
C GLU A 24 -6.61 -7.26 -3.42
N ILE A 25 -5.51 -7.83 -2.92
CA ILE A 25 -5.49 -9.01 -2.04
C ILE A 25 -4.93 -8.64 -0.65
N GLY A 26 -3.82 -7.91 -0.66
CA GLY A 26 -3.04 -7.53 0.51
C GLY A 26 -3.36 -6.14 1.04
N THR A 27 -2.46 -5.59 1.84
CA THR A 27 -2.58 -4.28 2.47
C THR A 27 -1.20 -3.65 2.55
N THR A 28 -1.02 -2.49 1.92
CA THR A 28 0.24 -1.73 1.95
C THR A 28 0.27 -0.67 3.04
N PHE A 29 -0.91 -0.24 3.52
CA PHE A 29 -1.05 0.76 4.57
C PHE A 29 -2.18 0.37 5.53
N LEU A 30 -1.93 0.50 6.83
CA LEU A 30 -2.92 0.34 7.90
C LEU A 30 -2.70 1.46 8.93
N SER A 31 -3.77 2.08 9.37
CA SER A 31 -3.74 3.15 10.37
C SER A 31 -4.80 2.95 11.46
N ALA A 32 -4.52 3.52 12.62
CA ALA A 32 -5.46 3.68 13.72
C ALA A 32 -5.34 5.08 14.33
N ALA A 33 -6.47 5.63 14.74
CA ALA A 33 -6.53 6.90 15.46
C ALA A 33 -5.98 6.74 16.90
N PRO A 34 -5.62 7.84 17.59
CA PRO A 34 -5.20 7.78 18.98
C PRO A 34 -6.22 7.07 19.87
N GLY A 35 -5.75 6.15 20.72
CA GLY A 35 -6.60 5.35 21.61
C GLY A 35 -7.33 4.18 20.94
N VAL A 36 -7.16 3.97 19.63
CA VAL A 36 -7.68 2.81 18.90
C VAL A 36 -6.57 1.79 18.72
N GLU A 37 -6.83 0.52 19.05
CA GLU A 37 -5.89 -0.56 18.80
C GLU A 37 -5.71 -0.77 17.29
N LEU A 38 -4.47 -0.88 16.80
CA LEU A 38 -4.17 -1.05 15.37
C LEU A 38 -4.71 -2.36 14.78
N ALA A 39 -4.74 -3.43 15.58
CA ALA A 39 -5.20 -4.77 15.21
C ALA A 39 -4.66 -5.28 13.85
N PRO A 40 -3.32 -5.38 13.68
CA PRO A 40 -2.72 -5.75 12.40
C PRO A 40 -3.00 -7.22 12.04
N ALA A 41 -3.40 -7.46 10.79
CA ALA A 41 -3.67 -8.80 10.26
C ALA A 41 -3.03 -9.01 8.88
N PHE A 42 -1.78 -8.58 8.71
CA PHE A 42 -0.99 -8.65 7.45
C PHE A 42 -0.70 -10.08 6.95
N GLY A 43 -0.24 -10.16 5.69
CA GLY A 43 0.09 -11.41 4.96
C GLY A 43 -1.09 -11.99 4.16
N GLY A 44 -0.84 -12.73 3.08
CA GLY A 44 -1.90 -13.39 2.28
C GLY A 44 -3.12 -12.48 2.00
N ALA A 45 -4.33 -12.99 2.22
CA ALA A 45 -5.59 -12.24 2.04
C ALA A 45 -5.87 -11.20 3.17
N SER A 46 -4.91 -10.32 3.45
CA SER A 46 -5.00 -9.32 4.52
C SER A 46 -6.05 -8.25 4.28
N ARG A 47 -6.35 -7.87 3.02
CA ARG A 47 -7.49 -6.98 2.68
C ARG A 47 -8.78 -7.47 3.31
N ARG A 48 -9.09 -8.76 3.11
CA ARG A 48 -10.30 -9.40 3.65
C ARG A 48 -10.30 -9.42 5.17
N ARG A 49 -9.14 -9.66 5.80
CA ARG A 49 -9.04 -9.69 7.27
C ARG A 49 -9.16 -8.31 7.91
N HIS A 50 -8.61 -7.27 7.29
CA HIS A 50 -8.79 -5.90 7.76
C HIS A 50 -10.25 -5.45 7.62
N LEU A 51 -10.92 -5.80 6.50
CA LEU A 51 -12.37 -5.60 6.37
C LEU A 51 -13.16 -6.33 7.46
N SER A 52 -12.86 -7.60 7.72
CA SER A 52 -13.61 -8.40 8.72
C SER A 52 -13.41 -7.92 10.16
N THR A 53 -12.32 -7.19 10.44
CA THR A 53 -12.05 -6.60 11.76
C THR A 53 -12.53 -5.14 11.84
N GLY A 54 -13.27 -4.66 10.83
CA GLY A 54 -13.90 -3.34 10.85
C GLY A 54 -13.01 -2.17 10.45
N ALA A 55 -11.82 -2.40 9.88
CA ALA A 55 -11.05 -1.32 9.28
C ALA A 55 -11.69 -0.87 7.96
N VAL A 56 -11.76 0.44 7.73
CA VAL A 56 -12.33 1.01 6.51
C VAL A 56 -11.30 1.01 5.38
N GLU A 57 -11.69 0.51 4.21
CA GLU A 57 -10.84 0.56 3.02
C GLU A 57 -10.84 1.97 2.42
N ILE A 58 -9.66 2.57 2.26
CA ILE A 58 -9.47 3.85 1.59
C ILE A 58 -9.60 3.64 0.07
N ARG A 59 -10.67 4.17 -0.51
CA ARG A 59 -10.96 4.13 -1.95
C ARG A 59 -10.49 5.42 -2.65
N LEU A 60 -9.18 5.70 -2.56
CA LEU A 60 -8.55 6.87 -3.19
C LEU A 60 -7.83 6.48 -4.49
N ALA A 61 -7.94 7.34 -5.50
CA ALA A 61 -7.18 7.27 -6.76
C ALA A 61 -5.94 8.20 -6.71
N GLY A 62 -4.96 7.95 -7.59
CA GLY A 62 -3.73 8.76 -7.65
C GLY A 62 -2.86 8.60 -6.41
N VAL A 63 -2.80 7.35 -5.91
CA VAL A 63 -1.94 6.89 -4.80
C VAL A 63 -1.27 5.56 -5.15
N ASP A 64 -1.01 5.36 -6.45
CA ASP A 64 -0.58 4.08 -7.01
C ASP A 64 0.80 3.65 -6.49
N SER A 65 1.69 4.60 -6.16
CA SER A 65 2.97 4.29 -5.52
C SER A 65 2.82 3.73 -4.11
N VAL A 66 1.74 4.09 -3.39
CA VAL A 66 1.45 3.54 -2.06
C VAL A 66 0.80 2.16 -2.16
N ARG A 67 0.09 1.88 -3.26
CA ARG A 67 -0.51 0.56 -3.53
C ARG A 67 0.50 -0.46 -4.05
N ARG A 68 1.61 -0.02 -4.64
CA ARG A 68 2.59 -0.90 -5.26
C ARG A 68 3.68 -1.32 -4.28
N ASP A 69 3.43 -2.40 -3.54
CA ASP A 69 4.51 -3.22 -3.00
C ASP A 69 5.23 -3.98 -4.14
N VAL A 70 6.42 -4.51 -3.83
CA VAL A 70 7.28 -5.18 -4.81
C VAL A 70 7.73 -6.52 -4.25
N ASP A 71 6.99 -7.57 -4.59
CA ASP A 71 7.30 -8.95 -4.22
C ASP A 71 7.83 -9.76 -5.41
N THR A 72 7.42 -9.41 -6.63
CA THR A 72 7.79 -10.12 -7.87
C THR A 72 8.54 -9.23 -8.86
N GLY A 73 9.12 -9.84 -9.89
CA GLY A 73 9.73 -9.11 -11.00
C GLY A 73 8.72 -8.24 -11.77
N GLU A 74 7.47 -8.70 -11.89
CA GLU A 74 6.38 -7.95 -12.53
C GLU A 74 6.02 -6.71 -11.70
N ASP A 75 5.98 -6.83 -10.38
CA ASP A 75 5.73 -5.70 -9.49
C ASP A 75 6.85 -4.65 -9.60
N LEU A 76 8.10 -5.09 -9.71
CA LEU A 76 9.23 -4.18 -9.85
C LEU A 76 9.20 -3.47 -11.21
N ALA A 77 8.78 -4.15 -12.28
CA ALA A 77 8.54 -3.52 -13.58
C ALA A 77 7.41 -2.48 -13.51
N ALA A 78 6.30 -2.77 -12.82
CA ALA A 78 5.23 -1.81 -12.60
C ALA A 78 5.68 -0.61 -11.73
N ALA A 79 6.45 -0.85 -10.66
CA ALA A 79 7.00 0.20 -9.82
C ALA A 79 7.97 1.12 -10.58
N ARG A 80 8.63 0.61 -11.64
CA ARG A 80 9.46 1.41 -12.54
C ARG A 80 8.65 2.46 -13.29
N GLU A 81 7.49 2.10 -13.81
CA GLU A 81 6.60 3.04 -14.51
C GLU A 81 6.07 4.13 -13.57
N LEU A 82 5.92 3.83 -12.27
CA LEU A 82 5.56 4.80 -11.23
C LEU A 82 6.73 5.69 -10.77
N GLY A 83 7.96 5.35 -11.14
CA GLY A 83 9.17 6.06 -10.76
C GLY A 83 9.84 5.49 -9.50
N LEU A 84 10.90 4.70 -9.70
CA LEU A 84 11.71 4.18 -8.60
C LEU A 84 12.52 5.28 -7.90
N GLY A 85 12.70 5.12 -6.59
CA GLY A 85 13.69 5.89 -5.84
C GLY A 85 15.13 5.59 -6.30
N PRO A 86 16.08 6.49 -6.05
CA PRO A 86 17.45 6.41 -6.59
C PRO A 86 18.20 5.14 -6.17
N ARG A 87 17.89 4.60 -4.97
CA ARG A 87 18.53 3.39 -4.44
C ARG A 87 18.09 2.13 -5.20
N THR A 88 16.80 2.02 -5.51
CA THR A 88 16.25 0.89 -6.27
C THR A 88 16.62 1.01 -7.74
N ALA A 89 16.54 2.22 -8.32
CA ALA A 89 16.93 2.48 -9.70
C ALA A 89 18.41 2.11 -9.98
N ALA A 90 19.33 2.42 -9.07
CA ALA A 90 20.75 2.07 -9.20
C ALA A 90 21.04 0.56 -9.18
N ARG A 91 20.05 -0.27 -8.80
CA ARG A 91 20.16 -1.74 -8.75
C ARG A 91 19.30 -2.43 -9.80
N TRP A 92 18.55 -1.67 -10.59
CA TRP A 92 17.76 -2.22 -11.67
C TRP A 92 18.69 -2.62 -12.83
N LEU A 93 18.85 -3.92 -13.00
CA LEU A 93 19.41 -4.49 -14.21
C LEU A 93 18.23 -4.95 -15.06
N PRO A 94 18.08 -4.45 -16.31
CA PRO A 94 17.11 -5.04 -17.23
C PRO A 94 17.40 -6.55 -17.33
N ALA A 95 16.37 -7.39 -17.32
CA ALA A 95 16.55 -8.80 -17.61
C ALA A 95 17.29 -8.92 -18.95
N ALA A 96 18.40 -9.67 -18.97
CA ALA A 96 19.12 -9.95 -20.21
C ALA A 96 18.14 -10.66 -21.14
N GLY A 97 17.82 -10.00 -22.27
CA GLY A 97 17.03 -10.58 -23.34
C GLY A 97 17.76 -11.72 -24.04
#